data_AF-A0A2E8HLV7-F1
#
_entry.id   AF-A0A2E8HLV7-F1
#
_cell.length_a   1.000
_cell.length_b   1.000
_cell.length_c   1.000
_cell.angle_alpha   90.00
_cell.angle_beta   90.00
_cell.angle_gamma   90.00
#
_symmetry.space_group_name_H-M   'P 1'
#
loop_
_entity.id
_entity.type
_entity.pdbx_description
1 polymer ?
#
loop_
_entity_poly.entity_id
_entity_poly.type
_entity_poly.pdbx_seq_one_letter_code
_entity_poly.pdbx_strand_id
1 'polypeptide(L)' 'MKIEIEDRISPIQRVQYTVDYGDRVYPVDSHDGIFDGLHEESEFVLKGLEPGEHVISVQAWDRLDNVGVAQLILYVE' A
#
# COMPACT_ATOMS: atom_id res chain seq x y z
N MET A 1 8.85 4.00 -3.12
CA MET A 1 7.75 4.59 -2.32
C MET A 1 7.78 3.91 -0.98
N LYS A 2 8.16 4.64 0.06
CA LYS A 2 8.18 4.13 1.44
C LYS A 2 6.86 4.45 2.11
N ILE A 3 6.32 3.49 2.84
CA ILE A 3 5.07 3.63 3.59
C ILE A 3 5.23 3.05 5.00
N GLU A 4 4.51 3.64 5.93
CA GLU A 4 4.31 3.14 7.28
C GLU A 4 2.83 2.78 7.43
N ILE A 5 2.54 1.62 8.01
CA ILE A 5 1.19 1.12 8.28
C ILE A 5 1.07 0.90 9.79
N GLU A 6 0.01 1.40 10.41
CA GLU A 6 -0.28 1.20 11.83
C GLU A 6 -1.74 0.78 12.01
N ASP A 7 -1.96 -0.31 12.73
CA ASP A 7 -3.23 -0.65 13.37
C ASP A 7 -2.99 -0.88 14.86
N ARG A 8 -3.75 -0.19 15.71
CA ARG A 8 -3.51 -0.22 17.17
C ARG A 8 -4.09 -1.43 17.88
N ILE A 9 -4.89 -2.24 17.19
CA ILE A 9 -5.73 -3.27 17.78
C ILE A 9 -5.31 -4.65 17.29
N SER A 10 -5.11 -4.83 15.98
CA SER A 10 -4.78 -6.14 15.43
C SER A 10 -3.68 -6.08 14.37
N PRO A 11 -2.83 -7.13 14.25
CA PRO A 11 -1.71 -7.08 13.33
C PRO A 11 -2.12 -6.94 11.87
N ILE A 12 -1.28 -6.24 11.11
CA ILE A 12 -1.39 -6.20 9.66
C ILE A 12 -1.07 -7.59 9.11
N GLN A 13 -1.79 -8.00 8.06
CA GLN A 13 -1.56 -9.29 7.40
C GLN A 13 -1.35 -9.17 5.90
N ARG A 14 -1.77 -8.05 5.29
CA ARG A 14 -1.70 -7.86 3.84
C ARG A 14 -1.71 -6.38 3.48
N VAL A 15 -0.83 -5.99 2.57
CA VAL A 15 -0.81 -4.64 1.98
C VAL A 15 -0.79 -4.76 0.47
N GLN A 16 -1.49 -3.86 -0.22
CA GLN A 16 -1.51 -3.78 -1.67
C GLN A 16 -1.65 -2.32 -2.12
N TYR A 17 -1.41 -2.07 -3.40
CA TYR A 17 -1.77 -0.80 -4.02
C TYR A 17 -2.41 -0.97 -5.39
N THR A 18 -3.11 0.08 -5.81
CA THR A 18 -3.67 0.28 -7.16
C THR A 18 -3.22 1.63 -7.70
N VAL A 19 -3.08 1.73 -9.02
CA VAL A 19 -2.80 2.99 -9.73
C VAL A 19 -4.07 3.39 -10.50
N ASP A 20 -4.47 4.65 -10.36
CA ASP A 20 -5.63 5.27 -11.01
C ASP A 20 -6.94 4.49 -10.85
N TYR A 21 -7.08 3.81 -9.71
CA TYR A 21 -8.20 2.91 -9.42
C TYR A 21 -8.40 1.82 -10.48
N GLY A 22 -7.35 1.46 -11.22
CA GLY A 22 -7.42 0.42 -12.24
C GLY A 22 -7.65 -0.97 -11.64
N ASP A 23 -8.11 -1.89 -12.50
CA ASP A 23 -8.44 -3.27 -12.10
C ASP A 23 -7.22 -4.08 -11.60
N ARG A 24 -6.01 -3.63 -11.94
CA ARG A 24 -4.78 -4.31 -11.54
C ARG A 24 -4.38 -3.93 -10.12
N VAL A 25 -4.41 -4.94 -9.26
CA VAL A 25 -3.91 -4.87 -7.88
C VAL A 25 -2.46 -5.34 -7.83
N TYR A 26 -1.61 -4.60 -7.11
CA TYR A 26 -0.22 -4.94 -6.87
C TYR A 26 -0.01 -5.26 -5.39
N PRO A 27 0.43 -6.48 -5.02
CA PRO A 27 0.81 -6.76 -3.64
C PRO A 27 2.03 -5.91 -3.25
N VAL A 28 2.10 -5.54 -1.97
CA VAL A 28 3.28 -4.92 -1.36
C VAL A 28 3.91 -5.95 -0.44
N ASP A 29 5.21 -6.17 -0.58
CA ASP A 29 5.96 -7.04 0.30
C ASP A 29 6.28 -6.31 1.61
N SER A 30 6.29 -7.05 2.73
CA SER A 30 6.71 -6.48 4.01
C SER A 30 8.22 -6.21 4.01
N HIS A 31 8.65 -5.30 4.87
CA HIS A 31 10.07 -4.95 4.96
C HIS A 31 10.92 -6.06 5.60
N ASP A 32 10.39 -6.81 6.55
CA ASP A 32 11.11 -7.85 7.30
C ASP A 32 10.79 -9.29 6.86
N GLY A 33 9.95 -9.46 5.83
CA GLY A 33 9.61 -10.73 5.19
C GLY A 33 8.26 -11.35 5.59
N ILE A 34 7.59 -10.84 6.62
CA ILE A 34 6.19 -11.18 6.93
C ILE A 34 5.39 -9.97 7.43
N PHE A 35 4.08 -9.93 7.23
CA PHE A 35 3.22 -8.99 7.97
C PHE A 35 2.67 -9.68 9.21
N ASP A 36 3.08 -9.24 10.39
CA ASP A 36 2.62 -9.80 11.66
C ASP A 36 2.62 -8.84 12.86
N GLY A 37 3.00 -7.57 12.64
CA GLY A 37 3.04 -6.50 13.62
C GLY A 37 1.83 -5.56 13.60
N LEU A 38 1.69 -4.79 14.67
CA LEU A 38 0.74 -3.65 14.76
C LEU A 38 1.25 -2.42 13.99
N HIS A 39 2.55 -2.35 13.78
CA HIS A 39 3.23 -1.33 13.00
C HIS A 39 4.14 -2.04 12.01
N GLU A 40 4.03 -1.66 10.74
CA GLU A 40 4.74 -2.26 9.62
C GLU A 40 5.33 -1.19 8.73
N GLU A 41 6.48 -1.50 8.15
CA GLU A 41 7.11 -0.69 7.12
C GLU A 41 7.12 -1.45 5.81
N SER A 42 7.02 -0.73 4.68
CA SER A 42 7.14 -1.35 3.36
C SER A 42 7.66 -0.37 2.32
N GLU A 43 8.24 -0.91 1.25
CA GLU A 43 8.65 -0.13 0.09
C GLU A 43 8.27 -0.80 -1.23
N PHE A 44 7.74 -0.03 -2.17
CA PHE A 44 7.46 -0.49 -3.53
C PHE A 44 7.84 0.55 -4.58
N VAL A 45 8.01 0.11 -5.83
CA VAL A 45 8.41 0.98 -6.95
C VAL A 45 7.29 1.04 -7.97
N LEU A 46 6.89 2.26 -8.33
CA LEU A 46 5.98 2.52 -9.44
C LEU A 46 6.78 2.54 -10.75
N LYS A 47 6.32 1.80 -11.76
CA LYS A 47 7.01 1.69 -13.06
C LYS A 47 6.02 1.89 -14.19
N GLY A 48 6.47 2.57 -15.26
CA GLY A 48 5.67 2.74 -16.47
C GLY A 48 4.42 3.60 -16.26
N LEU A 49 4.53 4.64 -15.43
CA LEU A 49 3.51 5.69 -15.39
C LEU A 49 3.75 6.63 -16.57
N GLU A 50 2.68 6.96 -17.28
CA GLU A 50 2.73 7.95 -18.35
C GLU A 50 2.88 9.37 -17.76
N PRO A 51 3.30 10.38 -18.54
CA PRO A 51 3.28 11.76 -18.06
C PRO A 51 1.87 12.23 -17.68
N GLY A 52 1.73 12.87 -16.53
CA GLY A 52 0.45 13.37 -16.01
C GLY A 52 0.22 13.10 -14.52
N GLU A 53 -1.01 13.39 -14.08
CA GLU A 53 -1.46 13.13 -12.71
C GLU A 53 -1.87 11.66 -12.54
N HIS A 54 -1.40 11.04 -11.45
CA HIS A 54 -1.75 9.68 -11.06
C HIS A 54 -2.18 9.60 -9.61
N VAL A 55 -3.15 8.73 -9.34
CA VAL A 55 -3.62 8.42 -7.98
C VAL A 55 -3.13 7.04 -7.58
N ILE A 56 -2.34 6.97 -6.52
CA ILE A 56 -1.89 5.73 -5.90
C ILE A 56 -2.74 5.49 -4.66
N SER A 57 -3.55 4.44 -4.66
CA SER A 57 -4.29 4.03 -3.46
C SER A 57 -3.62 2.82 -2.86
N VAL A 58 -3.26 2.92 -1.58
CA VAL A 58 -2.70 1.83 -0.77
C VAL A 58 -3.80 1.32 0.15
N GLN A 59 -3.97 0.00 0.22
CA GLN A 59 -4.90 -0.65 1.12
C GLN A 59 -4.16 -1.66 2.00
N ALA A 60 -4.46 -1.66 3.29
CA ALA A 60 -3.92 -2.61 4.25
C ALA A 60 -5.06 -3.32 4.97
N TRP A 61 -4.90 -4.62 5.20
CA TRP A 61 -5.83 -5.44 5.98
C TRP A 61 -5.16 -5.91 7.26
N ASP A 62 -5.92 -5.83 8.34
CA ASP A 62 -5.57 -6.41 9.62
C ASP A 62 -6.02 -7.89 9.70
N ARG A 63 -5.69 -8.57 10.80
CA ARG A 63 -6.07 -9.99 11.01
C ARG A 63 -7.56 -10.23 11.22
N LEU A 64 -8.36 -9.17 11.36
CA LEU A 64 -9.81 -9.24 11.50
C LEU A 64 -10.51 -8.87 10.18
N ASP A 65 -9.76 -8.78 9.08
CA ASP A 65 -10.20 -8.38 7.75
C ASP A 65 -10.77 -6.94 7.68
N ASN A 66 -10.45 -6.08 8.65
CA ASN A 66 -10.68 -4.65 8.54
C ASN A 66 -9.73 -4.06 7.51
N VAL A 67 -10.20 -3.07 6.73
CA VAL A 67 -9.39 -2.42 5.69
C VAL A 67 -9.14 -0.94 6.01
N GLY A 68 -7.87 -0.55 6.03
CA GLY A 68 -7.42 0.83 6.00
C GLY A 68 -7.02 1.24 4.59
N VAL A 69 -7.29 2.49 4.21
CA VAL A 69 -6.97 3.02 2.87
C VAL A 69 -6.30 4.38 2.98
N ALA A 70 -5.20 4.56 2.24
CA ALA A 70 -4.53 5.84 2.04
C ALA A 70 -4.41 6.13 0.54
N GLN A 71 -4.36 7.42 0.19
CA GLN A 71 -4.21 7.86 -1.20
C GLN A 71 -3.08 8.89 -1.31
N LEU A 72 -2.33 8.77 -2.40
CA LEU A 72 -1.30 9.72 -2.80
C LEU A 72 -1.58 10.15 -4.23
N ILE A 73 -1.61 11.44 -4.48
CA ILE A 73 -1.64 12.01 -5.82
C ILE A 73 -0.22 12.45 -6.16
N LEU A 74 0.27 12.05 -7.33
CA LEU A 74 1.58 12.44 -7.84
C LEU A 74 1.48 12.88 -9.30
N TYR A 75 2.45 13.67 -9.74
CA TYR A 75 2.57 14.10 -11.13
C TYR A 75 3.88 13.55 -11.71
N VAL A 76 3.79 12.96 -12.91
CA VAL A 76 4.92 12.46 -13.68
C VAL A 76 5.18 13.41 -14.84
N GLU A 77 6.43 13.84 -15.01
CA GLU A 77 6.89 14.72 -16.10
C GLU A 77 7.31 13.95 -17.36
#